data_AF-A0A2V9VUL5-F1
#
_entry.id   AF-A0A2V9VUL5-F1
#
_cell.length_a   1.000
_cell.length_b   1.000
_cell.length_c   1.000
_cell.angle_alpha   90.00
_cell.angle_beta   90.00
_cell.angle_gamma   90.00
#
_symmetry.space_group_name_H-M   'P 1'
#
loop_
_entity.id
_entity.type
_entity.pdbx_description
1 polymer ?
#
loop_
_entity_poly.entity_id
_entity_poly.type
_entity_poly.pdbx_seq_one_letter_code
_entity_poly.pdbx_strand_id
1 'polypeptide(L)'
;HKKTHELLCQEYVLQAERVIYRIRPRDEKHPVLLPVGEQAQFRMQKDKMILRVEDLDDKDREYTVVSMTPREDSSPEKASLK
;
A
#
# COMPACT_ATOMS: atom_id res chain seq x y z
N HIS A 1 32.49 -7.69 9.46
CA HIS A 1 31.62 -6.51 9.25
C HIS A 1 30.16 -6.93 9.36
N LYS A 2 29.51 -6.67 10.50
CA LYS A 2 28.05 -6.85 10.66
C LYS A 2 27.38 -5.86 9.70
N LYS A 3 26.79 -6.35 8.61
CA LYS A 3 25.81 -5.57 7.84
C LYS A 3 24.56 -5.50 8.70
N THR A 4 24.49 -4.51 9.57
CA THR A 4 23.22 -4.07 10.14
C THR A 4 22.42 -3.52 8.97
N HIS A 5 21.71 -4.41 8.26
CA HIS A 5 20.58 -4.00 7.46
C HIS A 5 19.56 -3.49 8.49
N GLU A 6 19.67 -2.21 8.86
CA GLU A 6 18.55 -1.48 9.40
C GLU A 6 17.51 -1.47 8.28
N LEU A 7 16.77 -2.58 8.18
CA LEU A 7 15.61 -2.71 7.31
C LEU A 7 14.63 -1.67 7.83
N LEU A 8 14.70 -0.46 7.26
CA LEU A 8 13.60 0.48 7.28
C LEU A 8 12.41 -0.33 6.76
N CYS A 9 11.55 -0.80 7.67
CA CYS A 9 10.34 -1.51 7.32
C CYS A 9 9.46 -0.55 6.55
N GLN A 10 9.63 -0.48 5.23
CA GLN A 10 8.87 0.39 4.34
C GLN A 10 7.47 -0.21 4.20
N GLU A 11 6.62 0.10 5.18
CA GLU A 11 5.22 -0.24 5.17
C GLU A 11 4.41 0.99 4.75
N TYR A 12 3.59 0.82 3.73
CA TYR A 12 2.72 1.86 3.19
C TYR A 12 1.28 1.58 3.51
N VAL A 13 0.50 2.65 3.56
CA VAL A 13 -0.95 2.60 3.68
C VAL A 13 -1.55 2.94 2.32
N LEU A 14 -2.25 1.97 1.72
CA LEU A 14 -3.04 2.19 0.53
C LEU A 14 -4.52 2.24 0.93
N GLN A 15 -5.11 3.42 0.80
CA GLN A 15 -6.50 3.66 1.16
C GLN A 15 -7.39 3.54 -0.08
N ALA A 16 -8.22 2.50 -0.12
CA ALA A 16 -9.32 2.38 -1.07
C ALA A 16 -10.60 2.98 -0.48
N GLU A 17 -11.68 2.96 -1.26
CA GLU A 17 -12.98 3.51 -0.85
C GLU A 17 -13.48 2.92 0.48
N ARG A 18 -13.40 1.60 0.64
CA ARG A 18 -13.98 0.86 1.77
C ARG A 18 -12.98 0.16 2.67
N VAL A 19 -11.72 0.04 2.23
CA VAL A 19 -10.70 -0.78 2.90
C VAL A 19 -9.37 -0.03 2.88
N ILE A 20 -8.66 -0.08 4.00
CA ILE A 20 -7.30 0.38 4.15
C ILE A 20 -6.39 -0.85 4.15
N TYR A 21 -5.43 -0.87 3.23
CA TYR A 21 -4.42 -1.91 3.11
C TYR A 21 -3.10 -1.42 3.69
N ARG A 22 -2.47 -2.22 4.56
CA ARG A 22 -1.07 -2.03 4.93
C ARG A 22 -0.23 -2.94 4.06
N ILE A 23 0.71 -2.38 3.30
CA ILE A 23 1.45 -3.10 2.26
C ILE A 23 2.95 -2.94 2.43
N ARG A 24 3.73 -3.97 2.05
CA ARG A 24 5.20 -3.93 2.03
C ARG A 24 5.72 -4.34 0.66
N PRO A 25 6.78 -3.69 0.13
CA PRO A 25 7.44 -4.13 -1.09
C PRO A 25 7.90 -5.58 -0.95
N ARG A 26 7.70 -6.39 -2.00
CA ARG A 26 8.30 -7.73 -2.08
C ARG A 26 9.75 -7.70 -2.56
N ASP A 27 10.10 -6.71 -3.38
CA ASP A 27 11.46 -6.52 -3.86
C ASP A 27 12.26 -5.67 -2.86
N GLU A 28 13.06 -6.33 -2.04
CA GLU A 28 13.98 -5.70 -1.10
C GLU A 28 15.27 -5.17 -1.77
N LYS A 29 15.53 -5.51 -3.04
CA LYS A 29 16.74 -5.06 -3.76
C LYS A 29 16.58 -3.67 -4.35
N HIS A 30 15.36 -3.30 -4.74
CA HIS A 30 15.03 -1.97 -5.25
C HIS A 30 13.78 -1.40 -4.56
N PRO A 31 13.83 -1.14 -3.24
CA PRO A 31 12.72 -0.54 -2.52
C PRO A 31 12.57 0.93 -2.95
N VAL A 32 11.77 1.14 -3.99
CA VAL A 32 11.37 2.48 -4.43
C VAL A 32 10.42 3.05 -3.39
N LEU A 33 10.71 4.26 -2.92
CA LEU A 33 9.82 4.98 -2.03
C LEU A 33 8.54 5.35 -2.77
N LEU A 34 7.39 4.92 -2.25
CA LEU A 34 6.11 5.38 -2.78
C LEU A 34 5.87 6.83 -2.32
N PRO A 35 5.42 7.71 -3.22
CA PRO A 35 5.06 9.06 -2.88
C PRO A 35 3.82 9.03 -1.99
N VAL A 36 3.80 9.91 -1.01
CA VAL A 36 2.71 9.98 -0.02
C VAL A 36 1.66 10.96 -0.51
N GLY A 37 0.39 10.55 -0.49
CA GLY A 37 -0.74 11.39 -0.91
C GLY A 37 -1.15 11.21 -2.37
N GLU A 38 -0.40 10.42 -3.13
CA GLU A 38 -0.67 10.19 -4.55
C GLU A 38 -1.71 9.10 -4.80
N GLN A 39 -2.37 9.20 -5.95
CA GLN A 39 -3.29 8.18 -6.43
C GLN A 39 -2.53 7.01 -7.06
N ALA A 40 -3.04 5.80 -6.80
CA ALA A 40 -2.47 4.58 -7.34
C ALA A 40 -3.58 3.62 -7.74
N GLN A 41 -3.34 2.90 -8.83
CA GLN A 41 -4.17 1.80 -9.28
C GLN A 41 -3.57 0.50 -8.77
N PHE A 42 -4.43 -0.42 -8.32
CA PHE A 42 -3.96 -1.72 -7.87
C PHE A 42 -4.89 -2.84 -8.33
N ARG A 43 -4.30 -4.03 -8.47
CA ARG A 43 -5.03 -5.28 -8.66
C ARG A 43 -4.46 -6.36 -7.77
N MET A 44 -5.32 -7.22 -7.26
CA MET A 44 -4.90 -8.40 -6.52
C MET A 44 -4.59 -9.53 -7.51
N GLN A 45 -3.44 -10.17 -7.36
CA GLN A 45 -3.06 -11.37 -8.11
C GLN A 45 -2.60 -12.45 -7.13
N LYS A 46 -3.43 -13.49 -6.97
CA LYS A 46 -3.15 -14.61 -6.05
C LYS A 46 -2.83 -14.10 -4.63
N ASP A 47 -1.55 -14.12 -4.26
CA ASP A 47 -1.00 -13.77 -2.96
C ASP A 47 -0.34 -12.38 -2.91
N LYS A 48 -0.33 -11.64 -4.02
CA LYS A 48 0.30 -10.32 -4.13
C LYS A 48 -0.65 -9.23 -4.62
N MET A 49 -0.35 -8.00 -4.22
CA MET A 49 -0.91 -6.79 -4.79
C MET A 49 0.04 -6.25 -5.85
N ILE A 50 -0.47 -5.97 -7.05
CA ILE A 50 0.24 -5.26 -8.10
C ILE A 50 -0.19 -3.80 -8.05
N LEU A 51 0.73 -2.89 -7.75
CA LEU A 51 0.50 -1.46 -7.61
C LEU A 51 1.16 -0.68 -8.74
N ARG A 52 0.45 0.28 -9.32
CA ARG A 52 0.96 1.27 -10.26
C ARG A 52 0.59 2.67 -9.74
N VAL A 53 1.57 3.56 -9.66
CA VAL A 53 1.38 4.96 -9.27
C VAL A 53 1.45 5.82 -10.53
N GLU A 54 0.47 6.71 -10.73
CA GLU A 54 0.31 7.48 -11.96
C GLU A 54 1.48 8.45 -12.20
N ASP A 55 1.99 9.11 -11.16
CA ASP A 55 3.02 10.16 -11.29
C ASP A 55 4.48 9.67 -11.11
N LEU A 56 4.75 8.36 -11.08
CA LEU A 56 6.10 7.85 -10.84
C LEU A 56 6.87 7.42 -12.09
N ASP A 57 6.52 6.25 -12.64
CA ASP A 57 7.20 5.65 -13.79
C ASP A 57 6.35 4.61 -14.52
N ASP A 58 5.03 4.59 -14.31
CA ASP A 58 4.09 3.61 -14.87
C ASP A 58 4.46 2.13 -14.65
N LYS A 59 5.38 1.82 -13.71
CA LYS A 59 5.78 0.42 -13.48
C LYS A 59 4.87 -0.27 -12.48
N ASP A 60 4.53 -1.50 -12.82
CA ASP A 60 3.92 -2.47 -11.93
C ASP A 60 4.92 -2.87 -10.84
N ARG A 61 4.50 -2.76 -9.57
CA ARG A 61 5.29 -3.13 -8.40
C ARG A 61 4.55 -4.15 -7.57
N GLU A 62 5.28 -5.12 -7.04
CA GLU A 62 4.72 -6.20 -6.26
C GLU A 62 4.80 -5.91 -4.76
N TYR A 63 3.64 -6.00 -4.11
CA TYR A 63 3.48 -5.77 -2.69
C TYR A 63 2.83 -6.96 -1.99
N THR A 64 3.25 -7.21 -0.77
CA THR A 64 2.55 -8.11 0.17
C THR A 64 1.59 -7.29 1.01
N VAL A 65 0.34 -7.75 1.10
CA VAL A 65 -0.65 -7.18 2.02
C VAL A 65 -0.41 -7.75 3.41
N VAL A 66 -0.06 -6.87 4.35
CA VAL A 66 0.19 -7.20 5.75
C VAL A 66 -1.12 -7.21 6.54
N SER A 67 -2.00 -6.25 6.28
CA SER A 67 -3.32 -6.20 6.90
C SER A 67 -4.35 -5.49 6.02
N MET A 68 -5.62 -5.80 6.27
CA MET A 68 -6.77 -5.14 5.68
C MET A 68 -7.72 -4.72 6.79
N THR A 69 -8.05 -3.44 6.85
CA THR A 69 -9.01 -2.91 7.82
C THR A 69 -10.13 -2.17 7.09
N PRO A 70 -11.42 -2.46 7.38
CA PRO A 70 -12.52 -1.66 6.85
C PRO A 70 -12.34 -0.19 7.21
N ARG A 71 -12.67 0.71 6.28
CA ARG A 71 -12.60 2.14 6.52
C ARG A 71 -13.85 2.58 7.28
N GLU A 72 -13.69 3.03 8.52
CA GLU A 72 -14.81 3.44 9.37
C GLU A 72 -15.65 4.57 8.76
N ASP A 73 -15.00 5.50 8.04
CA ASP A 73 -15.65 6.62 7.35
C ASP A 73 -16.57 6.18 6.20
N SER A 74 -16.44 4.94 5.72
CA SER A 74 -17.22 4.40 4.60
C SER A 74 -18.47 3.62 5.05
N SER A 75 -18.69 3.51 6.36
CA SER A 75 -19.91 2.92 6.89
C SER A 75 -21.08 3.91 6.77
N PRO A 76 -22.22 3.53 6.17
CA PRO A 76 -23.38 4.41 6.04
C PRO A 76 -23.97 4.81 7.42
N GLU A 77 -23.64 4.09 8.50
CA GLU A 77 -24.07 4.42 9.86
C GLU A 77 -23.44 5.69 10.45
N LYS A 78 -22.21 6.07 10.03
CA LYS A 78 -21.56 7.31 10.53
C LYS A 78 -21.78 8.53 9.63
N ALA A 79 -22.36 8.37 8.44
CA ALA A 79 -22.65 9.48 7.52
C ALA A 79 -23.91 10.30 7.92
N SER A 80 -24.77 9.78 8.79
CA SER A 80 -26.01 10.46 9.24
C SER A 80 -25.87 11.24 10.56
N LEU A 81 -24.66 11.44 11.07
CA LEU A 81 -24.41 12.29 12.25
C LEU A 81 -23.50 13.48 11.89
N LYS A 82 -23.93 14.31 10.93
CA LYS A 82 -23.45 15.69 10.77
C LYS A 82 -24.61 16.61 10.40
#